data_AF-D8PS64-F1
#
_entry.id   AF-D8PS64-F1
#
_cell.length_a   1.000
_cell.length_b   1.000
_cell.length_c   1.000
_cell.angle_alpha   90.00
_cell.angle_beta   90.00
_cell.angle_gamma   90.00
#
_symmetry.space_group_name_H-M   'P 1'
#
loop_
_entity.id
_entity.type
_entity.pdbx_description
1 polymer ?
#
loop_
_entity_poly.entity_id
_entity_poly.type
_entity_poly.pdbx_seq_one_letter_code
_entity_poly.pdbx_strand_id
1 'polypeptide(L)'
;MPYATHTTPADPEAADIIDETLDLFRANSLFRNFEIKGPADRELIVLILFVSDCLAKLGAARTVPTQIEAQKLLNTLAVDQFAIPGDAGFPLNAHYAPPAGRSDAEFLRQYLTQVRQELALRLIERLYADGTGKPSKWWMSFQKRRFMHRAL
;
A
#
# COMPACT_ATOMS: atom_id res chain seq x y z
N MET A 1 39.87 -2.40 -9.72
CA MET A 1 38.89 -3.08 -10.57
C MET A 1 37.52 -2.48 -10.29
N PRO A 2 36.97 -1.57 -11.11
CA PRO A 2 35.62 -1.06 -10.91
C PRO A 2 34.60 -2.10 -11.43
N TYR A 3 33.63 -2.47 -10.58
CA TYR A 3 32.46 -3.24 -10.98
C TYR A 3 31.59 -2.35 -11.87
N ALA A 4 31.35 -2.76 -13.11
CA ALA A 4 30.36 -2.15 -13.96
C ALA A 4 28.97 -2.41 -13.35
N THR A 5 28.29 -1.35 -12.92
CA THR A 5 26.86 -1.38 -12.60
C THR A 5 26.10 -1.59 -13.90
N HIS A 6 25.82 -2.86 -14.24
CA HIS A 6 24.81 -3.19 -15.24
C HIS A 6 23.44 -2.77 -14.67
N THR A 7 23.07 -1.51 -14.89
CA THR A 7 21.67 -1.09 -14.78
C THR A 7 21.00 -1.54 -16.06
N THR A 8 20.60 -2.81 -16.12
CA THR A 8 19.64 -3.24 -17.13
C THR A 8 18.38 -2.38 -16.92
N PRO A 9 17.88 -1.66 -17.94
CA PRO A 9 16.63 -0.92 -17.78
C PRO A 9 15.56 -1.92 -17.32
N ALA A 10 14.90 -1.62 -16.21
CA ALA A 10 13.77 -2.42 -15.75
C ALA A 10 12.74 -2.43 -16.88
N ASP A 11 12.31 -3.62 -17.29
CA ASP A 11 11.25 -3.77 -18.26
C ASP A 11 9.98 -3.14 -17.65
N PRO A 12 9.43 -2.07 -18.24
CA PRO A 12 8.26 -1.39 -17.68
C PRO A 12 7.02 -2.29 -17.64
N GLU A 13 7.01 -3.39 -18.38
CA GLU A 13 5.93 -4.39 -18.37
C GLU A 13 6.17 -5.55 -17.39
N ALA A 14 7.34 -5.59 -16.73
CA ALA A 14 7.60 -6.58 -15.70
C ALA A 14 6.83 -6.26 -14.41
N ALA A 15 6.32 -7.30 -13.75
CA ALA A 15 5.62 -7.17 -12.49
C ALA A 15 6.48 -6.43 -11.45
N ASP A 16 5.90 -5.42 -10.82
CA ASP A 16 6.56 -4.59 -9.82
C ASP A 16 6.09 -4.92 -8.39
N ILE A 17 6.60 -4.17 -7.41
CA ILE A 17 6.24 -4.36 -6.00
C ILE A 17 4.76 -4.08 -5.69
N ILE A 18 4.06 -3.31 -6.52
CA ILE A 18 2.63 -3.02 -6.36
C ILE A 18 1.83 -4.25 -6.76
N ASP A 19 2.20 -4.90 -7.87
CA ASP A 19 1.58 -6.16 -8.29
C ASP A 19 1.82 -7.26 -7.25
N GLU A 20 3.06 -7.38 -6.77
CA GLU A 20 3.42 -8.32 -5.70
C GLU A 20 2.61 -8.03 -4.42
N THR A 21 2.47 -6.77 -4.02
CA THR A 21 1.63 -6.37 -2.87
C THR A 21 0.19 -6.87 -3.02
N LEU A 22 -0.43 -6.63 -4.18
CA LEU A 22 -1.82 -7.00 -4.43
C LEU A 22 -2.00 -8.52 -4.44
N ASP A 23 -1.06 -9.27 -4.99
CA ASP A 23 -1.09 -10.74 -5.00
C ASP A 23 -0.89 -11.34 -3.61
N LEU A 24 0.04 -10.76 -2.84
CA LEU A 24 0.38 -11.22 -1.49
C LEU A 24 -0.62 -10.76 -0.42
N PHE A 25 -1.41 -9.71 -0.67
CA PHE A 25 -2.30 -9.08 0.30
C PHE A 25 -3.23 -10.10 1.00
N ARG A 26 -3.92 -10.95 0.23
CA ARG A 26 -4.95 -11.85 0.79
C ARG A 26 -4.35 -12.90 1.72
N ALA A 27 -3.22 -13.48 1.33
CA ALA A 27 -2.51 -14.46 2.14
C ALA A 27 -1.95 -13.79 3.40
N ASN A 28 -1.25 -12.66 3.25
CA ASN A 28 -0.61 -11.95 4.36
C ASN A 28 -1.60 -11.34 5.35
N SER A 29 -2.76 -10.88 4.90
CA SER A 29 -3.83 -10.36 5.77
C SER A 29 -4.36 -11.37 6.81
N LEU A 30 -4.02 -12.66 6.67
CA LEU A 30 -4.37 -13.71 7.62
C LEU A 30 -3.30 -13.95 8.69
N PHE A 31 -2.05 -13.54 8.44
CA PHE A 31 -0.93 -13.73 9.35
C PHE A 31 -0.80 -12.56 10.32
N ARG A 32 -0.46 -12.87 11.58
CA ARG A 32 -0.27 -11.86 12.65
C ARG A 32 1.18 -11.48 12.85
N ASN A 33 2.10 -12.36 12.48
CA ASN A 33 3.54 -12.18 12.62
C ASN A 33 4.15 -12.14 11.22
N PHE A 34 4.92 -11.11 10.92
CA PHE A 34 5.67 -10.98 9.69
C PHE A 34 7.15 -10.89 10.04
N GLU A 35 7.95 -11.85 9.57
CA GLU A 35 9.40 -11.83 9.75
C GLU A 35 10.02 -10.89 8.71
N ILE A 36 10.58 -9.78 9.15
CA ILE A 36 11.22 -8.81 8.27
C ILE A 36 12.65 -9.28 8.01
N LYS A 37 12.92 -9.76 6.78
CA LYS A 37 14.23 -10.27 6.38
C LYS A 37 15.06 -9.21 5.66
N GLY A 38 14.42 -8.23 5.03
CA GLY A 38 15.11 -7.21 4.27
C GLY A 38 14.36 -5.89 4.07
N PRO A 39 14.95 -4.96 3.29
CA PRO A 39 14.32 -3.68 2.97
C PRO A 39 13.06 -3.83 2.10
N ALA A 40 13.02 -4.80 1.19
CA ALA A 40 11.83 -5.07 0.36
C ALA A 40 10.61 -5.47 1.20
N ASP A 41 10.81 -6.30 2.24
CA ASP A 41 9.75 -6.70 3.17
C ASP A 41 9.13 -5.50 3.90
N ARG A 42 9.96 -4.51 4.26
CA ARG A 42 9.48 -3.29 4.92
C ARG A 42 8.58 -2.49 4.00
N GLU A 43 8.95 -2.35 2.74
CA GLU A 43 8.11 -1.69 1.76
C GLU A 43 6.79 -2.44 1.57
N LEU A 44 6.86 -3.76 1.36
CA LEU A 44 5.69 -4.63 1.20
C LEU A 44 4.71 -4.51 2.37
N ILE A 45 5.19 -4.49 3.61
CA ILE A 45 4.35 -4.32 4.81
C ILE A 45 3.61 -2.98 4.80
N VAL A 46 4.29 -1.88 4.46
CA VAL A 46 3.66 -0.55 4.38
C VAL A 46 2.56 -0.55 3.32
N LEU A 47 2.82 -1.17 2.17
CA LEU A 47 1.84 -1.25 1.09
C LEU A 47 0.64 -2.14 1.46
N ILE A 48 0.85 -3.30 2.10
CA ILE A 48 -0.23 -4.17 2.59
C ILE A 48 -1.11 -3.47 3.63
N LEU A 49 -0.51 -2.69 4.53
CA LEU A 49 -1.28 -1.88 5.48
C LEU A 49 -2.12 -0.82 4.75
N PHE A 50 -1.54 -0.15 3.75
CA PHE A 50 -2.28 0.83 2.96
C PHE A 50 -3.46 0.20 2.20
N VAL A 51 -3.29 -1.00 1.62
CA VAL A 51 -4.43 -1.75 1.02
C VAL A 51 -5.53 -2.00 2.06
N SER A 52 -5.17 -2.34 3.30
CA SER A 52 -6.15 -2.52 4.38
C SER A 52 -6.94 -1.24 4.64
N ASP A 53 -6.26 -0.09 4.69
CA ASP A 53 -6.91 1.21 4.89
C ASP A 53 -7.79 1.62 3.71
N CYS A 54 -7.38 1.31 2.47
CA CYS A 54 -8.24 1.50 1.29
C CYS A 54 -9.55 0.71 1.41
N LEU A 55 -9.47 -0.57 1.76
CA LEU A 55 -10.66 -1.42 1.93
C LEU A 55 -11.53 -0.93 3.09
N ALA A 56 -10.93 -0.52 4.21
CA ALA A 56 -11.65 0.05 5.34
C ALA A 56 -12.36 1.36 4.95
N LYS A 57 -11.69 2.22 4.18
CA LYS A 57 -12.25 3.49 3.68
C LYS A 57 -13.47 3.25 2.79
N LEU A 58 -13.38 2.30 1.85
CA LEU A 58 -14.52 1.93 1.01
C LEU A 58 -15.65 1.26 1.81
N GLY A 59 -15.29 0.45 2.81
CA GLY A 59 -16.24 -0.22 3.70
C GLY A 59 -17.00 0.70 4.65
N ALA A 60 -16.43 1.86 4.97
CA ALA A 60 -17.06 2.89 5.79
C ALA A 60 -18.02 3.81 5.01
N ALA A 61 -18.09 3.69 3.68
CA ALA A 61 -19.01 4.46 2.87
C ALA A 61 -20.47 4.11 3.22
N ARG A 62 -21.34 5.13 3.27
CA ARG A 62 -22.78 4.95 3.60
C ARG A 62 -23.50 4.06 2.59
N THR A 63 -23.10 4.13 1.34
CA THR A 63 -23.61 3.35 0.21
C THR A 63 -22.44 2.65 -0.48
N VAL A 64 -22.74 1.54 -1.16
CA VAL A 64 -21.73 0.84 -1.98
C VAL A 64 -21.24 1.82 -3.06
N PRO A 65 -19.95 2.21 -3.05
CA PRO A 65 -19.44 3.19 -4.01
C PRO A 65 -19.40 2.60 -5.42
N THR A 66 -19.62 3.46 -6.41
CA THR A 66 -19.28 3.18 -7.80
C THR A 66 -17.76 3.22 -7.98
N GLN A 67 -17.26 2.71 -9.12
CA GLN A 67 -15.83 2.74 -9.43
C GLN A 67 -15.25 4.18 -9.39
N ILE A 68 -15.98 5.16 -9.93
CA ILE A 68 -15.55 6.57 -9.95
C ILE A 68 -15.51 7.16 -8.54
N GLU A 69 -16.51 6.87 -7.70
CA GLU A 69 -16.53 7.33 -6.31
C GLU A 69 -15.41 6.70 -5.49
N ALA A 70 -15.18 5.40 -5.68
CA ALA A 70 -14.06 4.69 -5.06
C ALA A 70 -12.72 5.30 -5.49
N GLN A 71 -12.56 5.66 -6.78
CA GLN A 71 -11.36 6.32 -7.28
C GLN A 71 -11.11 7.66 -6.62
N LYS A 72 -12.14 8.49 -6.46
CA LYS A 72 -12.01 9.76 -5.73
C LYS A 72 -11.64 9.53 -4.26
N LEU A 73 -12.33 8.62 -3.58
CA LEU A 73 -12.09 8.32 -2.17
C LEU A 73 -10.65 7.82 -1.92
N LEU A 74 -10.16 6.91 -2.75
CA LEU A 74 -8.83 6.33 -2.56
C LEU A 74 -7.71 7.26 -3.04
N ASN A 75 -7.92 8.08 -4.08
CA ASN A 75 -6.95 9.09 -4.46
C ASN A 75 -6.77 10.13 -3.34
N THR A 76 -7.87 10.61 -2.76
CA THR A 76 -7.80 11.48 -1.58
C THR A 76 -7.04 10.81 -0.42
N LEU A 77 -7.32 9.54 -0.13
CA LEU A 77 -6.60 8.79 0.90
C LEU A 77 -5.10 8.64 0.60
N ALA A 78 -4.73 8.43 -0.66
CA ALA A 78 -3.35 8.23 -1.08
C ALA A 78 -2.47 9.48 -0.87
N VAL A 79 -3.05 10.68 -1.01
CA VAL A 79 -2.36 11.96 -0.86
C VAL A 79 -2.56 12.63 0.51
N ASP A 80 -3.42 12.06 1.36
CA ASP A 80 -3.67 12.60 2.70
C ASP A 80 -2.41 12.58 3.56
N GLN A 81 -2.36 13.38 4.62
CA GLN A 81 -1.21 13.40 5.50
C GLN A 81 -1.07 12.07 6.27
N PHE A 82 0.08 11.42 6.15
CA PHE A 82 0.38 10.17 6.86
C PHE A 82 1.69 10.24 7.65
N ALA A 83 1.82 9.37 8.64
CA ALA A 83 3.04 9.21 9.41
C ALA A 83 4.09 8.38 8.65
N ILE A 84 5.35 8.78 8.71
CA ILE A 84 6.50 8.01 8.18
C ILE A 84 7.36 7.50 9.35
N PRO A 85 8.28 6.53 9.13
CA PRO A 85 9.24 6.14 10.15
C PRO A 85 9.92 7.33 10.85
N GLY A 86 9.94 7.32 12.18
CA GLY A 86 10.40 8.43 13.01
C GLY A 86 9.30 9.36 13.52
N ASP A 87 8.15 9.44 12.85
CA ASP A 87 7.00 10.20 13.36
C ASP A 87 6.36 9.48 14.55
N ALA A 88 5.91 10.22 15.57
CA ALA A 88 5.25 9.65 16.75
C ALA A 88 4.00 8.82 16.41
N GLY A 89 3.32 9.17 15.31
CA GLY A 89 2.14 8.47 14.81
C GLY A 89 2.44 7.19 14.03
N PHE A 90 3.70 6.90 13.68
CA PHE A 90 4.02 5.75 12.83
C PHE A 90 3.99 4.44 13.65
N PRO A 91 3.05 3.52 13.36
CA PRO A 91 2.79 2.38 14.21
C PRO A 91 3.90 1.33 14.20
N LEU A 92 4.84 1.38 13.24
CA LEU A 92 5.89 0.37 13.06
C LEU A 92 7.30 0.88 13.43
N ASN A 93 7.43 1.98 14.19
CA ASN A 93 8.74 2.59 14.51
C ASN A 93 9.80 1.60 15.05
N ALA A 94 9.40 0.57 15.80
CA ALA A 94 10.35 -0.43 16.31
C ALA A 94 11.05 -1.27 15.23
N HIS A 95 10.53 -1.28 13.99
CA HIS A 95 11.03 -2.11 12.88
C HIS A 95 11.61 -1.32 11.70
N TYR A 96 11.50 0.01 11.75
CA TYR A 96 11.87 0.91 10.66
C TYR A 96 12.85 1.95 11.18
N ALA A 97 13.93 2.17 10.44
CA ALA A 97 14.83 3.27 10.72
C ALA A 97 14.15 4.60 10.31
N PRO A 98 14.30 5.66 11.11
CA PRO A 98 13.88 6.99 10.69
C PRO A 98 14.77 7.47 9.51
N PRO A 99 14.27 8.38 8.65
CA PRO A 99 15.10 9.07 7.67
C PRO A 99 16.30 9.77 8.32
N ALA A 100 17.43 9.83 7.62
CA ALA A 100 18.67 10.40 8.19
C ALA A 100 18.59 11.92 8.41
N GLY A 101 17.67 12.60 7.73
CA GLY A 101 17.46 14.02 7.85
C GLY A 101 16.19 14.49 7.16
N ARG A 102 15.99 15.81 7.13
CA ARG A 102 14.78 16.44 6.58
C ARG A 102 14.59 16.17 5.08
N SER A 103 15.67 16.22 4.29
CA SER A 103 15.63 15.92 2.85
C SER A 103 15.11 14.51 2.58
N ASP A 104 15.63 13.53 3.32
CA ASP A 104 15.29 12.11 3.14
C ASP A 104 13.85 11.84 3.62
N ALA A 105 13.40 12.56 4.65
CA ALA A 105 12.02 12.51 5.11
C ALA A 105 11.05 13.07 4.06
N GLU A 106 11.38 14.20 3.43
CA GLU A 106 10.58 14.80 2.35
C GLU A 106 10.55 13.89 1.12
N PHE A 107 11.71 13.32 0.73
CA PHE A 107 11.81 12.34 -0.35
C PHE A 107 10.97 11.09 -0.06
N LEU A 108 11.07 10.52 1.14
CA LEU A 108 10.29 9.34 1.53
C LEU A 108 8.78 9.61 1.49
N ARG A 109 8.33 10.79 1.94
CA ARG A 109 6.91 11.17 1.82
C ARG A 109 6.48 11.22 0.37
N GLN A 110 7.24 11.88 -0.50
CA GLN A 110 6.91 11.97 -1.92
C GLN A 110 6.86 10.60 -2.58
N TYR A 111 7.85 9.74 -2.30
CA TYR A 111 7.89 8.37 -2.77
C TYR A 111 6.64 7.58 -2.33
N LEU A 112 6.35 7.57 -1.03
CA LEU A 112 5.19 6.85 -0.50
C LEU A 112 3.87 7.40 -1.05
N THR A 113 3.74 8.71 -1.25
CA THR A 113 2.56 9.29 -1.90
C THR A 113 2.38 8.75 -3.32
N GLN A 114 3.44 8.73 -4.13
CA GLN A 114 3.39 8.23 -5.50
C GLN A 114 2.98 6.75 -5.54
N VAL A 115 3.62 5.91 -4.71
CA VAL A 115 3.31 4.47 -4.66
C VAL A 115 1.88 4.23 -4.15
N ARG A 116 1.40 5.01 -3.18
CA ARG A 116 0.01 4.93 -2.70
C ARG A 116 -1.00 5.27 -3.80
N GLN A 117 -0.72 6.28 -4.62
CA GLN A 117 -1.61 6.66 -5.72
C GLN A 117 -1.72 5.55 -6.77
N GLU A 118 -0.58 5.00 -7.18
CA GLU A 118 -0.51 3.91 -8.15
C GLU A 118 -1.16 2.63 -7.60
N LEU A 119 -0.86 2.26 -6.35
CA LEU A 119 -1.48 1.12 -5.68
C LEU A 119 -3.00 1.27 -5.54
N ALA A 120 -3.48 2.47 -5.20
CA ALA A 120 -4.92 2.74 -5.15
C ALA A 120 -5.59 2.56 -6.52
N LEU A 121 -4.95 3.05 -7.59
CA LEU A 121 -5.43 2.90 -8.97
C LEU A 121 -5.57 1.42 -9.35
N ARG A 122 -4.50 0.64 -9.20
CA ARG A 122 -4.50 -0.80 -9.55
C ARG A 122 -5.42 -1.62 -8.66
N LEU A 123 -5.56 -1.25 -7.38
CA LEU A 123 -6.53 -1.88 -6.47
C LEU A 123 -7.97 -1.69 -6.98
N ILE A 124 -8.32 -0.49 -7.47
CA ILE A 124 -9.67 -0.23 -8.02
C ILE A 124 -9.95 -1.10 -9.22
N GLU A 125 -8.99 -1.23 -10.15
CA GLU A 125 -9.14 -2.13 -11.30
C GLU A 125 -9.45 -3.56 -10.85
N ARG A 126 -8.71 -4.07 -9.85
CA ARG A 126 -8.98 -5.41 -9.28
C ARG A 126 -10.31 -5.51 -8.53
N LEU A 127 -10.78 -4.43 -7.90
CA LEU A 127 -12.04 -4.41 -7.17
C LEU A 127 -13.26 -4.44 -8.10
N TYR A 128 -13.18 -3.80 -9.26
CA TYR A 128 -14.31 -3.64 -10.19
C TYR A 128 -14.17 -4.46 -11.49
N ALA A 129 -13.17 -5.35 -11.56
CA ALA A 129 -12.87 -6.17 -12.73
C ALA A 129 -14.04 -7.03 -13.25
N ASP A 130 -15.02 -7.37 -12.40
CA ASP A 130 -16.17 -8.19 -12.78
C ASP A 130 -17.27 -7.43 -13.56
N GLY A 131 -17.11 -6.11 -13.74
CA GLY A 131 -18.04 -5.28 -14.50
C GLY A 131 -19.40 -5.07 -13.83
N THR A 132 -19.59 -5.51 -12.58
CA THR A 132 -20.87 -5.39 -11.87
C THR A 132 -21.16 -3.97 -11.38
N GLY A 133 -20.20 -3.06 -11.50
CA GLY A 133 -20.26 -1.70 -10.97
C GLY A 133 -20.16 -1.62 -9.45
N LYS A 134 -19.84 -2.74 -8.78
CA LYS A 134 -19.69 -2.85 -7.31
C LYS A 134 -18.31 -3.43 -6.98
N PRO A 135 -17.73 -3.09 -5.82
CA PRO A 135 -16.46 -3.65 -5.39
C PRO A 135 -16.61 -5.13 -5.06
N SER A 136 -15.64 -5.93 -5.47
CA SER A 136 -15.58 -7.37 -5.28
C SER A 136 -15.77 -7.77 -3.81
N LYS A 137 -16.79 -8.59 -3.53
CA LYS A 137 -17.08 -9.11 -2.18
C LYS A 137 -15.90 -9.88 -1.58
N TRP A 138 -15.07 -10.51 -2.41
CA TRP A 138 -13.92 -11.31 -1.99
C TRP A 138 -12.83 -10.42 -1.38
N TRP A 139 -12.57 -9.27 -1.99
CA TRP A 139 -11.69 -8.24 -1.43
C TRP A 139 -12.35 -7.53 -0.25
N MET A 140 -13.61 -7.11 -0.37
CA MET A 140 -14.32 -6.40 0.69
C MET A 140 -14.52 -7.25 1.96
N SER A 141 -14.38 -8.58 1.90
CA SER A 141 -14.38 -9.45 3.09
C SER A 141 -13.24 -9.13 4.08
N PHE A 142 -12.19 -8.44 3.62
CA PHE A 142 -11.04 -8.04 4.43
C PHE A 142 -11.18 -6.62 5.02
N GLN A 143 -12.23 -5.86 4.69
CA GLN A 143 -12.39 -4.44 5.07
C GLN A 143 -12.37 -4.15 6.59
N LYS A 144 -12.71 -5.15 7.43
CA LYS A 144 -12.69 -5.04 8.91
C LYS A 144 -11.46 -5.70 9.55
N ARG A 145 -10.59 -6.33 8.74
CA ARG A 145 -9.38 -6.99 9.22
C ARG A 145 -8.25 -5.96 9.25
N ARG A 146 -7.45 -6.01 10.31
CA ARG A 146 -6.24 -5.20 10.45
C ARG A 146 -5.04 -6.13 10.37
N PHE A 147 -4.23 -5.98 9.33
CA PHE A 147 -2.95 -6.68 9.23
C PHE A 147 -2.07 -6.29 10.42
N MET A 148 -1.43 -7.26 11.07
CA MET A 148 -0.67 -7.10 12.33
C MET A 148 -1.41 -6.40 13.49
N HIS A 149 -2.74 -6.35 13.49
CA HIS A 149 -3.54 -5.51 14.41
C HIS A 149 -3.20 -4.01 14.36
N ARG A 150 -2.53 -3.55 13.29
CA ARG A 150 -2.13 -2.15 13.08
C ARG A 150 -2.91 -1.54 11.90
N ALA A 151 -2.99 -0.22 11.89
CA ALA A 151 -3.52 0.61 10.81
C ALA A 151 -2.55 1.78 10.63
N LEU A 152 -2.35 2.26 9.40
CA LEU A 152 -1.46 3.41 9.13
C LEU A 152 -2.14 4.74 9.46
#